data_AF-A0A931WY95-F1
#
_entry.id   AF-A0A931WY95-F1
#
_cell.length_a   1.000
_cell.length_b   1.000
_cell.length_c   1.000
_cell.angle_alpha   90.00
_cell.angle_beta   90.00
_cell.angle_gamma   90.00
#
_symmetry.space_group_name_H-M   'P 1'
#
loop_
_entity.id
_entity.type
_entity.pdbx_description
1 polymer ?
#
loop_
_entity_poly.entity_id
_entity_poly.type
_entity_poly.pdbx_seq_one_letter_code
_entity_poly.pdbx_strand_id
1 'polypeptide(L)'
;MSIRVYLRGDEVQKLPGFTTKPRRDHGQEWNEYELPGLKLSHDNGRWHIPLSEPTEPVPAAVADIVEEISFYGQIPLFPRRERGIYRHESAEAEVESTGYKDGRIGVRIQAKNMEDLLHLYRKIKDGSIRPEQSFEGQQGGLSHAELEAELERTRQGANSTLESMELEKLKLESLKNDLRTFYHELRNGWPFRYTETIRLVIKEVLDRHA
;
A
#
# COMPACT_ATOMS: atom_id res chain seq x y z
N MET A 1 13.14 -4.71 -10.96
CA MET A 1 13.57 -3.81 -9.87
C MET A 1 15.07 -3.72 -9.95
N SER A 2 15.65 -2.54 -9.79
CA SER A 2 17.10 -2.35 -9.80
C SER A 2 17.48 -1.27 -8.81
N ILE A 3 18.56 -1.51 -8.07
CA ILE A 3 19.13 -0.55 -7.12
C ILE A 3 20.56 -0.26 -7.53
N ARG A 4 20.91 1.02 -7.58
CA ARG A 4 22.25 1.49 -7.89
C ARG A 4 22.70 2.42 -6.78
N VAL A 5 23.85 2.13 -6.18
CA VAL A 5 24.50 3.04 -5.24
C VAL A 5 25.58 3.77 -6.01
N TYR A 6 25.38 5.06 -6.25
CA TYR A 6 26.32 5.93 -6.94
C TYR A 6 27.40 6.42 -5.97
N LEU A 7 28.64 6.45 -6.47
CA LEU A 7 29.83 6.75 -5.71
C LEU A 7 30.48 8.03 -6.23
N ARG A 8 31.12 8.80 -5.33
CA ARG A 8 31.90 9.98 -5.70
C ARG A 8 33.09 9.59 -6.57
N GLY A 9 33.00 9.92 -7.85
CA GLY A 9 33.88 9.35 -8.87
C GLY A 9 35.36 9.67 -8.71
N ASP A 10 35.69 10.82 -8.14
CA ASP A 10 37.07 11.24 -7.85
C ASP A 10 37.69 10.53 -6.64
N GLU A 11 36.88 9.87 -5.82
CA GLU A 11 37.33 9.09 -4.65
C GLU A 11 37.49 7.60 -4.98
N VAL A 12 36.68 7.04 -5.89
CA VAL A 12 36.68 5.59 -6.22
C VAL A 12 38.06 5.06 -6.62
N GLN A 13 38.75 5.75 -7.51
CA GLN A 13 40.06 5.31 -8.01
C GLN A 13 41.18 5.44 -6.97
N LYS A 14 40.95 6.21 -5.90
CA LYS A 14 41.89 6.40 -4.79
C LYS A 14 41.72 5.34 -3.70
N LEU A 15 40.67 4.51 -3.78
CA LEU A 15 40.40 3.50 -2.77
C LEU A 15 41.48 2.40 -2.76
N PRO A 16 41.90 1.93 -1.58
CA PRO A 16 42.84 0.83 -1.45
C PRO A 16 42.34 -0.44 -2.16
N GLY A 17 43.16 -0.98 -3.05
CA GLY A 17 42.82 -2.21 -3.77
C GLY A 17 41.93 -2.02 -5.00
N PHE A 18 41.65 -0.78 -5.42
CA PHE A 18 41.01 -0.52 -6.70
C PHE A 18 41.88 -1.06 -7.84
N THR A 19 41.28 -1.88 -8.71
CA THR A 19 41.94 -2.46 -9.88
C THR A 19 41.07 -2.35 -11.12
N THR A 20 41.73 -2.18 -12.26
CA THR A 20 41.11 -2.20 -13.59
C THR A 20 41.68 -3.37 -14.37
N LYS A 21 40.83 -4.23 -14.91
CA LYS A 21 41.23 -5.37 -15.74
C LYS A 21 40.52 -5.29 -17.10
N PRO A 22 41.25 -5.31 -18.22
CA PRO A 22 40.61 -5.44 -19.52
C PRO A 22 39.97 -6.82 -19.63
N ARG A 23 38.72 -6.88 -20.11
CA ARG A 23 37.97 -8.09 -20.38
C ARG A 23 37.49 -8.08 -21.82
N ARG A 24 37.58 -9.25 -22.46
CA ARG A 24 37.05 -9.48 -23.79
C ARG A 24 36.11 -10.67 -23.76
N ASP A 25 34.89 -10.48 -24.22
CA ASP A 25 33.90 -11.55 -24.35
C ASP A 25 33.13 -11.38 -25.65
N HIS A 26 32.92 -12.49 -26.38
CA HIS A 26 32.23 -12.50 -27.68
C HIS A 26 32.63 -11.38 -28.67
N GLY A 27 33.90 -10.97 -28.65
CA GLY A 27 34.44 -9.91 -29.53
C GLY A 27 34.20 -8.47 -29.04
N GLN A 28 33.48 -8.27 -27.94
CA GLN A 28 33.38 -6.98 -27.25
C GLN A 28 34.48 -6.87 -26.19
N GLU A 29 35.05 -5.68 -26.06
CA GLU A 29 36.11 -5.37 -25.10
C GLU A 29 35.63 -4.26 -24.17
N TRP A 30 35.79 -4.48 -22.86
CA TRP A 30 35.45 -3.51 -21.82
C TRP A 30 36.39 -3.66 -20.62
N ASN A 31 36.44 -2.64 -19.78
CA ASN A 31 37.18 -2.71 -18.52
C ASN A 31 36.27 -3.21 -17.40
N GLU A 32 36.72 -4.21 -16.66
CA GLU A 32 36.17 -4.56 -15.36
C GLU A 32 36.88 -3.75 -14.28
N TYR A 33 36.09 -3.23 -13.35
CA TYR A 33 36.55 -2.43 -12.23
C TYR A 33 36.21 -3.15 -10.94
N GLU A 34 37.20 -3.37 -10.09
CA GLU A 34 37.05 -4.18 -8.89
C GLU A 34 37.72 -3.52 -7.68
N LEU A 35 37.04 -3.63 -6.55
CA LEU A 35 37.62 -3.55 -5.21
C LEU A 35 37.70 -4.97 -4.63
N PRO A 36 38.46 -5.20 -3.55
CA PRO A 36 38.51 -6.52 -2.91
C PRO A 36 37.11 -7.05 -2.57
N GLY A 37 36.66 -8.07 -3.30
CA GLY A 37 35.34 -8.70 -3.12
C GLY A 37 34.15 -7.91 -3.66
N LEU A 38 34.35 -6.81 -4.39
CA LEU A 38 33.28 -5.93 -4.87
C LEU A 38 33.49 -5.52 -6.34
N LYS A 39 32.51 -5.80 -7.18
CA LYS A 39 32.50 -5.36 -8.58
C LYS A 39 31.88 -3.98 -8.70
N LEU A 40 32.56 -3.10 -9.42
CA LEU A 40 32.13 -1.74 -9.72
C LEU A 40 31.69 -1.64 -11.18
N SER A 41 30.73 -0.76 -11.44
CA SER A 41 30.28 -0.42 -12.78
C SER A 41 30.42 1.07 -13.04
N HIS A 42 30.71 1.46 -14.27
CA HIS A 42 30.92 2.85 -14.66
C HIS A 42 30.12 3.15 -15.93
N ASP A 43 28.94 3.74 -15.75
CA ASP A 43 28.00 4.06 -16.81
C ASP A 43 27.71 5.55 -16.81
N ASN A 44 27.66 6.16 -17.99
CA ASN A 44 27.34 7.60 -18.17
C ASN A 44 28.20 8.52 -17.29
N GLY A 45 29.47 8.19 -17.09
CA GLY A 45 30.41 8.97 -16.28
C GLY A 45 30.21 8.85 -14.76
N ARG A 46 29.36 7.94 -14.29
CA ARG A 46 29.12 7.71 -12.86
C ARG A 46 29.50 6.30 -12.44
N TRP A 47 30.26 6.23 -11.36
CA TRP A 47 30.59 4.99 -10.67
C TRP A 47 29.41 4.53 -9.84
N HIS A 48 29.12 3.23 -9.89
CA HIS A 48 28.08 2.64 -9.07
C HIS A 48 28.32 1.18 -8.75
N ILE A 49 27.64 0.71 -7.72
CA ILE A 49 27.44 -0.71 -7.44
C ILE A 49 25.97 -1.08 -7.62
N PRO A 50 25.66 -2.17 -8.32
CA PRO A 50 24.32 -2.72 -8.33
C PRO A 50 24.08 -3.48 -7.02
N LEU A 51 22.96 -3.23 -6.37
CA LEU A 51 22.46 -4.09 -5.29
C LEU A 51 21.33 -4.97 -5.82
N SER A 52 21.27 -6.21 -5.34
CA SER A 52 20.26 -7.17 -5.78
C SER A 52 18.93 -6.93 -5.07
N GLU A 53 19.01 -6.55 -3.79
CA GLU A 53 17.85 -6.38 -2.92
C GLU A 53 17.94 -5.10 -2.06
N PRO A 54 16.81 -4.47 -1.70
CA PRO A 54 16.80 -3.29 -0.83
C PRO A 54 17.31 -3.55 0.60
N THR A 55 17.28 -4.81 1.03
CA THR A 55 17.77 -5.26 2.34
C THR A 55 19.28 -5.51 2.34
N GLU A 56 19.91 -5.52 1.17
CA GLU A 56 21.35 -5.68 1.06
C GLU A 56 22.06 -4.41 1.58
N PRO A 57 22.95 -4.53 2.57
CA PRO A 57 23.65 -3.37 3.09
C PRO A 57 24.66 -2.85 2.06
N VAL A 58 24.86 -1.53 2.05
CA VAL A 58 25.95 -0.94 1.26
C VAL A 58 27.29 -1.49 1.79
N PRO A 59 28.17 -2.04 0.92
CA PRO A 59 29.46 -2.54 1.34
C PRO A 59 30.30 -1.49 2.06
N ALA A 60 30.87 -1.86 3.21
CA ALA A 60 31.65 -0.94 4.06
C ALA A 60 32.83 -0.29 3.32
N ALA A 61 33.40 -0.97 2.32
CA ALA A 61 34.51 -0.46 1.50
C ALA A 61 34.18 0.82 0.72
N VAL A 62 32.90 1.11 0.48
CA VAL A 62 32.45 2.28 -0.30
C VAL A 62 31.46 3.17 0.46
N ALA A 63 31.12 2.82 1.70
CA ALA A 63 30.09 3.50 2.48
C ALA A 63 30.34 5.01 2.65
N ASP A 64 31.61 5.40 2.85
CA ASP A 64 32.00 6.80 3.10
C ASP A 64 31.96 7.68 1.84
N ILE A 65 31.96 7.06 0.66
CA ILE A 65 32.02 7.75 -0.63
C ILE A 65 30.70 7.65 -1.41
N VAL A 66 29.63 7.18 -0.76
CA VAL A 66 28.29 7.15 -1.35
C VAL A 66 27.83 8.59 -1.59
N GLU A 67 27.38 8.85 -2.81
CA GLU A 67 26.79 10.13 -3.22
C GLU A 67 25.26 10.06 -3.20
N GLU A 68 24.70 9.01 -3.80
CA GLU A 68 23.26 8.83 -4.00
C GLU A 68 22.93 7.34 -4.11
N ILE A 69 21.77 6.94 -3.62
CA ILE A 69 21.16 5.64 -3.88
C ILE A 69 19.96 5.84 -4.77
N SER A 70 19.94 5.16 -5.92
CA SER A 70 18.85 5.18 -6.87
C SER A 70 18.14 3.83 -6.91
N PHE A 71 16.83 3.87 -6.83
CA PHE A 71 15.94 2.71 -6.96
C PHE A 71 15.03 2.91 -8.15
N TYR A 72 14.89 1.86 -8.96
CA TYR A 72 13.88 1.78 -10.00
C TYR A 72 13.03 0.53 -9.80
N GLY A 73 11.72 0.75 -9.68
CA GLY A 73 10.76 -0.29 -9.40
C GLY A 73 9.41 -0.04 -10.05
N GLN A 74 8.48 -0.92 -9.70
CA GLN A 74 7.08 -0.80 -10.08
C GLN A 74 6.22 -0.95 -8.84
N ILE A 75 5.09 -0.27 -8.84
CA ILE A 75 4.03 -0.44 -7.84
C ILE A 75 2.70 -0.66 -8.54
N PRO A 76 1.73 -1.35 -7.90
CA PRO A 76 0.39 -1.48 -8.46
C PRO A 76 -0.25 -0.09 -8.62
N LEU A 77 -1.00 0.10 -9.70
CA LEU A 77 -1.84 1.26 -9.93
C LEU A 77 -3.05 1.16 -8.99
N PHE A 78 -3.18 2.12 -8.09
CA PHE A 78 -4.39 2.28 -7.27
C PHE A 78 -5.12 3.55 -7.71
N PRO A 79 -6.46 3.57 -7.75
CA PRO A 79 -7.24 4.73 -8.23
C PRO A 79 -6.98 6.04 -7.49
N ARG A 80 -6.38 5.98 -6.30
CA ARG A 80 -6.09 7.13 -5.43
C ARG A 80 -4.63 7.60 -5.48
N ARG A 81 -3.77 6.96 -6.30
CA ARG A 81 -2.37 7.38 -6.44
C ARG A 81 -2.23 8.34 -7.60
N GLU A 82 -1.73 9.51 -7.27
CA GLU A 82 -1.42 10.55 -8.24
C GLU A 82 -0.02 10.31 -8.83
N ARG A 83 0.14 10.69 -10.10
CA ARG A 83 1.47 10.77 -10.73
C ARG A 83 2.13 12.07 -10.33
N GLY A 84 3.45 12.05 -10.13
CA GLY A 84 4.12 13.24 -9.65
C GLY A 84 5.43 12.99 -8.92
N ILE A 85 5.93 14.08 -8.34
CA ILE A 85 7.12 14.10 -7.49
C ILE A 85 6.69 14.00 -6.04
N TYR A 86 7.13 12.93 -5.37
CA TYR A 86 6.96 12.68 -3.95
C TYR A 86 8.28 12.97 -3.24
N ARG A 87 8.20 13.59 -2.07
CA ARG A 87 9.39 13.83 -1.25
C ARG A 87 9.19 13.36 0.17
N HIS A 88 10.26 12.83 0.75
CA HIS A 88 10.31 12.53 2.16
C HIS A 88 11.75 12.51 2.65
N GLU A 89 12.08 13.41 3.58
CA GLU A 89 13.43 13.54 4.15
C GLU A 89 14.48 13.75 3.06
N SER A 90 15.49 12.87 2.93
CA SER A 90 16.48 12.97 1.85
C SER A 90 16.06 12.30 0.55
N ALA A 91 14.88 11.65 0.52
CA ALA A 91 14.40 10.89 -0.62
C ALA A 91 13.43 11.70 -1.49
N GLU A 92 13.64 11.63 -2.80
CA GLU A 92 12.74 12.14 -3.83
C GLU A 92 12.36 11.00 -4.77
N ALA A 93 11.08 10.90 -5.10
CA ALA A 93 10.57 9.89 -6.00
C ALA A 93 9.73 10.49 -7.10
N GLU A 94 9.97 10.03 -8.32
CA GLU A 94 9.17 10.33 -9.50
C GLU A 94 8.30 9.12 -9.83
N VAL A 95 6.99 9.33 -9.87
CA VAL A 95 5.99 8.30 -10.19
C VAL A 95 5.31 8.66 -11.51
N GLU A 96 5.53 7.81 -12.51
CA GLU A 96 5.06 8.05 -13.88
C GLU A 96 4.28 6.85 -14.44
N SER A 97 3.42 7.16 -15.42
CA SER A 97 2.85 6.13 -16.30
C SER A 97 3.92 5.64 -17.26
N THR A 98 4.73 4.70 -16.79
CA THR A 98 5.41 3.79 -17.70
C THR A 98 4.33 3.04 -18.48
N GLY A 99 4.32 3.09 -19.81
CA GLY A 99 3.23 2.63 -20.71
C GLY A 99 2.87 1.13 -20.67
N TYR A 100 3.01 0.47 -19.52
CA TYR A 100 2.64 -0.90 -19.27
C TYR A 100 1.12 -1.03 -19.12
N LYS A 101 0.55 -1.97 -19.89
CA LYS A 101 -0.89 -2.26 -19.93
C LYS A 101 -1.42 -2.98 -18.67
N ASP A 102 -0.55 -3.32 -17.71
CA ASP A 102 -0.84 -4.28 -16.65
C ASP A 102 -1.21 -3.63 -15.30
N GLY A 103 -1.69 -2.38 -15.29
CA GLY A 103 -2.09 -1.72 -14.05
C GLY A 103 -0.93 -1.54 -13.07
N ARG A 104 0.28 -1.27 -13.57
CA ARG A 104 1.46 -0.93 -12.78
C ARG A 104 2.00 0.41 -13.22
N ILE A 105 2.52 1.17 -12.27
CA ILE A 105 3.20 2.45 -12.51
C ILE A 105 4.67 2.35 -12.12
N GLY A 106 5.51 3.03 -12.88
CA GLY A 106 6.93 3.11 -12.62
C GLY A 106 7.18 4.04 -11.45
N VAL A 107 8.14 3.67 -10.62
CA VAL A 107 8.62 4.54 -9.55
C VAL A 107 10.13 4.56 -9.59
N ARG A 108 10.68 5.77 -9.67
CA ARG A 108 12.11 6.03 -9.55
C ARG A 108 12.33 6.81 -8.27
N ILE A 109 13.23 6.35 -7.41
CA ILE A 109 13.54 7.03 -6.14
C ILE A 109 15.03 7.31 -6.11
N GLN A 110 15.41 8.48 -5.61
CA GLN A 110 16.76 8.87 -5.28
C GLN A 110 16.81 9.31 -3.82
N ALA A 111 17.81 8.87 -3.07
CA ALA A 111 17.97 9.22 -1.66
C ALA A 111 19.46 9.22 -1.26
N LYS A 112 19.79 9.83 -0.12
CA LYS A 112 21.16 9.78 0.43
C LYS A 112 21.46 8.47 1.16
N ASN A 113 20.44 7.79 1.67
CA ASN A 113 20.58 6.55 2.41
C ASN A 113 19.44 5.57 2.07
N MET A 114 19.60 4.30 2.45
CA MET A 114 18.64 3.24 2.11
C MET A 114 17.35 3.31 2.96
N GLU A 115 17.44 3.84 4.18
CA GLU A 115 16.32 3.94 5.10
C GLU A 115 15.25 4.90 4.58
N ASP A 116 15.63 6.13 4.25
CA ASP A 116 14.75 7.15 3.67
C ASP A 116 14.12 6.66 2.36
N LEU A 117 14.91 5.98 1.51
CA LEU A 117 14.45 5.40 0.26
C LEU A 117 13.34 4.38 0.50
N LEU A 118 13.58 3.43 1.41
CA LEU A 118 12.62 2.39 1.76
C LEU A 118 11.36 2.98 2.41
N HIS A 119 11.54 4.00 3.24
CA HIS A 119 10.44 4.67 3.90
C HIS A 119 9.54 5.40 2.90
N LEU A 120 10.14 6.15 1.96
CA LEU A 120 9.40 6.80 0.88
C LEU A 120 8.71 5.77 -0.02
N TYR A 121 9.41 4.69 -0.41
CA TYR A 121 8.81 3.62 -1.21
C TYR A 121 7.58 3.01 -0.53
N ARG A 122 7.64 2.74 0.78
CA ARG A 122 6.51 2.22 1.55
C ARG A 122 5.33 3.20 1.56
N LYS A 123 5.58 4.48 1.83
CA LYS A 123 4.53 5.51 1.86
C LYS A 123 3.84 5.69 0.50
N ILE A 124 4.58 5.62 -0.59
CA ILE A 124 4.00 5.65 -1.93
C ILE A 124 3.20 4.36 -2.18
N LYS A 125 3.77 3.21 -1.80
CA LYS A 125 3.18 1.88 -2.00
C LYS A 125 1.93 1.62 -1.15
N ASP A 126 1.73 2.29 -0.02
CA ASP A 126 0.49 2.19 0.77
C ASP A 126 -0.48 3.36 0.51
N GLY A 127 -0.02 4.45 -0.12
CA GLY A 127 -0.82 5.63 -0.41
C GLY A 127 -1.01 6.56 0.79
N SER A 128 -0.13 6.47 1.80
CA SER A 128 -0.13 7.35 2.98
C SER A 128 0.46 8.74 2.72
N ILE A 129 1.06 8.95 1.54
CA ILE A 129 1.60 10.24 1.10
C ILE A 129 1.04 10.61 -0.28
N ARG A 130 0.93 11.91 -0.55
CA ARG A 130 0.59 12.48 -1.87
C ARG A 130 1.81 13.17 -2.48
N PRO A 131 1.87 13.32 -3.82
CA PRO A 131 2.98 14.03 -4.44
C PRO A 131 2.94 15.52 -4.05
N GLU A 132 4.11 16.12 -3.87
CA GLU A 132 4.25 17.57 -3.74
C GLU A 132 3.95 18.27 -5.07
N GLN A 133 4.33 17.63 -6.18
CA GLN A 133 4.05 18.12 -7.53
C GLN A 133 3.26 17.04 -8.29
N SER A 134 1.98 17.29 -8.52
CA SER A 134 1.11 16.38 -9.26
C SER A 134 1.19 16.66 -10.76
N PHE A 135 1.33 15.61 -11.56
CA PHE A 135 1.32 15.69 -13.02
C PHE A 135 -0.08 15.55 -13.62
N GLU A 136 -1.11 15.38 -12.78
CA GLU A 136 -2.50 15.14 -13.19
C GLU A 136 -3.39 16.40 -13.23
N GLY A 137 -2.80 17.61 -13.20
CA GLY A 137 -3.53 18.88 -13.22
C GLY A 137 -3.78 19.45 -11.82
N GLN A 138 -4.65 20.48 -11.70
CA GLN A 138 -5.03 21.06 -10.39
C GLN A 138 -5.41 19.92 -9.44
N GLN A 139 -4.70 19.82 -8.31
CA GLN A 139 -4.82 18.79 -7.27
C GLN A 139 -6.29 18.34 -7.12
N GLY A 140 -6.64 17.23 -7.77
CA GLY A 140 -8.01 16.71 -7.85
C GLY A 140 -8.42 15.91 -6.62
N GLY A 141 -7.87 16.27 -5.46
CA GLY A 141 -8.22 15.69 -4.18
C GLY A 141 -9.13 16.65 -3.42
N LEU A 142 -10.18 16.11 -2.82
CA LEU A 142 -10.95 16.81 -1.78
C LEU A 142 -9.97 17.42 -0.78
N SER A 143 -10.15 18.71 -0.48
CA SER A 143 -9.45 19.43 0.57
C SER A 143 -9.64 18.72 1.92
N HIS A 144 -8.80 19.03 2.90
CA HIS A 144 -8.94 18.44 4.24
C HIS A 144 -10.36 18.62 4.82
N ALA A 145 -10.95 19.81 4.62
CA ALA A 145 -12.31 20.10 5.03
C ALA A 145 -13.36 19.25 4.30
N GLU A 146 -13.16 19.01 3.00
CA GLU A 146 -14.06 18.15 2.22
C GLU A 146 -13.90 16.67 2.58
N LEU A 147 -12.69 16.22 2.90
CA LEU A 147 -12.43 14.87 3.41
C LEU A 147 -13.06 14.66 4.78
N GLU A 148 -12.98 15.66 5.67
CA GLU A 148 -13.59 15.61 6.99
C GLU A 148 -15.13 15.60 6.88
N ALA A 149 -15.69 16.38 5.96
CA ALA A 149 -17.12 16.36 5.65
C ALA A 149 -17.58 15.01 5.08
N GLU A 150 -16.81 14.40 4.18
CA GLU A 150 -17.12 13.09 3.60
C GLU A 150 -16.99 11.96 4.64
N LEU A 151 -15.98 12.04 5.52
CA LEU A 151 -15.80 11.13 6.64
C LEU A 151 -17.00 11.20 7.60
N GLU A 152 -17.44 12.42 7.92
CA GLU A 152 -18.58 12.64 8.81
C GLU A 152 -19.89 12.14 8.19
N ARG A 153 -20.13 12.40 6.90
CA ARG A 153 -21.30 11.82 6.19
C ARG A 153 -21.29 10.30 6.20
N THR A 154 -20.12 9.70 5.96
CA THR A 154 -19.97 8.23 5.97
C THR A 154 -20.23 7.67 7.36
N ARG A 155 -19.72 8.34 8.40
CA ARG A 155 -19.91 7.95 9.80
C ARG A 155 -21.37 8.05 10.22
N GLN A 156 -22.07 9.10 9.82
CA GLN A 156 -23.49 9.28 10.09
C GLN A 156 -24.34 8.20 9.41
N GLY A 157 -24.04 7.85 8.15
CA GLY A 157 -24.72 6.74 7.46
C GLY A 157 -24.47 5.37 8.10
N ALA A 158 -23.24 5.13 8.58
CA ALA A 158 -22.92 3.91 9.31
C ALA A 158 -23.66 3.83 10.65
N ASN A 159 -23.73 4.93 11.40
CA ASN A 159 -24.45 5.00 12.67
C ASN A 159 -25.95 4.78 12.49
N SER A 160 -26.59 5.39 11.48
CA SER A 160 -28.02 5.18 11.23
C SER A 160 -28.34 3.74 10.82
N THR A 161 -27.41 3.09 10.11
CA THR A 161 -27.54 1.66 9.77
C THR A 161 -27.38 0.77 11.01
N LEU A 162 -26.48 1.12 11.95
CA LEU A 162 -26.35 0.39 13.21
C LEU A 162 -27.59 0.53 14.08
N GLU A 163 -28.15 1.74 14.18
CA GLU A 163 -29.38 1.99 14.93
C GLU A 163 -30.58 1.20 14.37
N SER A 164 -30.70 1.10 13.04
CA SER A 164 -31.77 0.29 12.43
C SER A 164 -31.60 -1.20 12.71
N MET A 165 -30.36 -1.72 12.67
CA MET A 165 -30.06 -3.11 13.02
C MET A 165 -30.31 -3.42 14.49
N GLU A 166 -30.01 -2.48 15.40
CA GLU A 166 -30.33 -2.63 16.83
C GLU A 166 -31.84 -2.66 17.08
N LEU A 167 -32.61 -1.82 16.37
CA LEU A 167 -34.07 -1.85 16.45
C LEU A 167 -34.65 -3.17 15.94
N GLU A 168 -34.15 -3.69 14.81
CA GLU A 168 -34.57 -5.00 14.30
C GLU A 168 -34.22 -6.13 15.28
N LYS A 169 -33.04 -6.08 15.89
CA LYS A 169 -32.63 -7.05 16.90
C LYS A 169 -33.59 -7.05 18.10
N LEU A 170 -33.99 -5.88 18.60
CA LEU A 170 -34.96 -5.76 19.70
C LEU A 170 -36.33 -6.34 19.32
N LYS A 171 -36.80 -6.08 18.09
CA LYS A 171 -38.06 -6.68 17.58
C LYS A 171 -37.96 -8.21 17.53
N LEU A 172 -36.84 -8.76 17.05
CA LEU A 172 -36.61 -10.20 17.00
C LEU A 172 -36.53 -10.83 18.40
N GLU A 173 -35.90 -10.16 19.36
CA GLU A 173 -35.85 -10.63 20.76
C GLU A 173 -37.24 -10.64 21.40
N SER A 174 -38.05 -9.62 21.13
CA SER A 174 -39.45 -9.57 21.58
C SER A 174 -40.27 -10.71 20.97
N LEU A 175 -40.22 -10.87 19.65
CA LEU A 175 -40.91 -11.96 18.93
C LEU A 175 -40.49 -13.35 19.45
N LYS A 176 -39.19 -13.53 19.72
CA LYS A 176 -38.66 -14.77 20.29
C LYS A 176 -39.24 -15.04 21.68
N ASN A 177 -39.38 -14.02 22.52
CA ASN A 177 -39.97 -14.16 23.86
C ASN A 177 -41.47 -14.48 23.77
N ASP A 178 -42.20 -13.83 22.86
CA ASP A 178 -43.61 -14.10 22.61
C ASP A 178 -43.83 -15.56 22.15
N LEU A 179 -43.05 -16.01 21.17
CA LEU A 179 -43.09 -17.39 20.67
C LEU A 179 -42.74 -18.41 21.75
N ARG A 180 -41.76 -18.10 22.61
CA ARG A 180 -41.39 -18.96 23.74
C ARG A 180 -42.52 -19.07 24.76
N THR A 181 -43.18 -17.96 25.06
CA THR A 181 -44.35 -17.91 25.96
C THR A 181 -45.49 -18.73 25.39
N PHE A 182 -45.82 -18.51 24.11
CA PHE A 182 -46.82 -19.29 23.38
C PHE A 182 -46.51 -20.80 23.38
N TYR A 183 -45.24 -21.18 23.14
CA TYR A 183 -44.83 -22.58 23.19
C TYR A 183 -45.03 -23.20 24.59
N HIS A 184 -44.71 -22.45 25.66
CA HIS A 184 -44.92 -22.90 27.03
C HIS A 184 -46.42 -23.04 27.37
N GLU A 185 -47.27 -22.12 26.89
CA GLU A 185 -48.73 -22.21 27.04
C GLU A 185 -49.29 -23.43 26.30
N LEU A 186 -48.86 -23.66 25.04
CA LEU A 186 -49.23 -24.85 24.27
C LEU A 186 -48.83 -26.14 24.98
N ARG A 187 -47.62 -26.19 25.58
CA ARG A 187 -47.09 -27.36 26.27
C ARG A 187 -47.84 -27.68 27.58
N ASN A 188 -48.29 -26.65 28.29
CA ASN A 188 -48.88 -26.80 29.62
C ASN A 188 -50.42 -26.80 29.62
N GLY A 189 -51.06 -26.41 28.52
CA GLY A 189 -52.47 -26.00 28.51
C GLY A 189 -53.48 -26.90 27.79
N TRP A 190 -53.18 -27.56 26.66
CA TRP A 190 -54.27 -28.02 25.77
C TRP A 190 -54.24 -29.48 25.30
N PRO A 191 -55.41 -30.17 25.28
CA PRO A 191 -55.55 -31.50 24.71
C PRO A 191 -55.64 -31.44 23.18
N PHE A 192 -54.90 -32.35 22.52
CA PHE A 192 -54.81 -32.55 21.07
C PHE A 192 -56.16 -32.48 20.33
N ARG A 193 -56.42 -31.37 19.64
CA ARG A 193 -57.16 -31.19 18.36
C ARG A 193 -57.09 -29.70 18.01
N TYR A 194 -57.24 -29.33 16.73
CA TYR A 194 -57.25 -27.96 16.17
C TYR A 194 -55.93 -27.40 15.64
N THR A 195 -55.61 -27.79 14.41
CA THR A 195 -54.64 -27.13 13.51
C THR A 195 -55.09 -25.72 13.07
N GLU A 196 -56.38 -25.43 13.07
CA GLU A 196 -56.95 -24.13 12.66
C GLU A 196 -56.63 -23.00 13.67
N THR A 197 -56.73 -23.30 14.96
CA THR A 197 -56.51 -22.31 16.04
C THR A 197 -55.05 -21.90 16.14
N ILE A 198 -54.12 -22.84 15.91
CA ILE A 198 -52.68 -22.56 15.85
C ILE A 198 -52.37 -21.61 14.69
N ARG A 199 -53.02 -21.80 13.52
CA ARG A 199 -52.86 -20.91 12.36
C ARG A 199 -53.33 -19.48 12.66
N LEU A 200 -54.46 -19.32 13.35
CA LEU A 200 -55.00 -18.02 13.70
C LEU A 200 -54.12 -17.25 14.69
N VAL A 201 -53.57 -17.93 15.70
CA VAL A 201 -52.67 -17.30 16.68
C VAL A 201 -51.31 -16.96 16.07
N ILE A 202 -50.74 -17.84 15.25
CA ILE A 202 -49.50 -17.52 14.51
C ILE A 202 -49.71 -16.30 13.60
N LYS A 203 -50.85 -16.23 12.92
CA LYS A 203 -51.21 -15.07 12.10
C LYS A 203 -51.31 -13.80 12.95
N GLU A 204 -51.95 -13.86 14.12
CA GLU A 204 -52.07 -12.71 15.02
C GLU A 204 -50.70 -12.23 15.57
N VAL A 205 -49.79 -13.16 15.88
CA VAL A 205 -48.42 -12.80 16.30
C VAL A 205 -47.64 -12.17 15.16
N LEU A 206 -47.77 -12.68 13.93
CA LEU A 206 -47.12 -12.10 12.75
C LEU A 206 -47.70 -10.71 12.41
N ASP A 207 -49.02 -10.54 12.50
CA ASP A 207 -49.71 -9.28 12.20
C ASP A 207 -49.39 -8.16 13.22
N ARG A 208 -49.00 -8.49 14.46
CA ARG A 208 -48.55 -7.51 15.48
C ARG A 208 -47.13 -6.98 15.25
N HIS A 209 -46.33 -7.69 14.45
CA HIS A 209 -44.91 -7.39 14.25
C HIS A 209 -44.55 -7.08 12.79
N ALA A 210 -45.54 -7.02 11.89
CA ALA A 210 -45.44 -6.54 10.51
C ALA A 210 -45.57 -5.00 10.43
#